data_AF-A0A7V0QIF3-F1
#
_entry.id   AF-A0A7V0QIF3-F1
#
_cell.length_a   1.000
_cell.length_b   1.000
_cell.length_c   1.000
_cell.angle_alpha   90.00
_cell.angle_beta   90.00
_cell.angle_gamma   90.00
#
_symmetry.space_group_name_H-M   'P 1'
#
loop_
_entity.id
_entity.type
_entity.pdbx_description
1 polymer ?
#
loop_
_entity_poly.entity_id
_entity_poly.type
_entity_poly.pdbx_seq_one_letter_code
_entity_poly.pdbx_strand_id
1 'polypeptide(L)'
;MPMIQRGTMYFYNEGDQYFGPDGTNNAPGNTILSCGGVENSCHQNLSEPFTGPDMGYNLPGKYGCEGCHLNVRHHANDHPNGQGGLVTTIDQGWYRFLSGHWEYGVKGYEHGLWEAGQPSLAQGQANNHNEYLGSASGGLLNATPTTTAFYGGCHLKFHTQKSGVSWIRHPSDAVIPDTAGSEYADTGGSSHLYDPLSPVASPTVDGTPDGTVTPGTDFVMCLSCHRPHGSPYPDLLR
;
A
#
# COMPACT_ATOMS: atom_id res chain seq x y z
N MET A 1 21.28 -2.24 -31.89
CA MET A 1 20.96 -1.17 -30.92
C MET A 1 19.96 -1.77 -29.94
N PRO A 2 20.37 -2.04 -28.69
CA PRO A 2 19.52 -2.74 -27.73
C PRO A 2 18.45 -1.79 -27.23
N MET A 3 17.17 -2.17 -27.37
CA MET A 3 16.07 -1.44 -26.76
C MET A 3 16.11 -1.62 -25.25
N ILE A 4 16.21 -0.50 -24.55
CA ILE A 4 15.99 -0.39 -23.11
C ILE A 4 14.53 -0.79 -22.86
N GLN A 5 14.31 -1.95 -22.26
CA GLN A 5 12.99 -2.37 -21.79
C GLN A 5 12.63 -1.49 -20.59
N ARG A 6 11.85 -0.44 -20.86
CA ARG A 6 11.20 0.38 -19.82
C ARG A 6 10.22 -0.54 -19.10
N GLY A 7 10.25 -0.51 -17.77
CA GLY A 7 9.55 -1.43 -16.87
C GLY A 7 8.15 -1.80 -17.34
N THR A 8 7.99 -3.05 -17.75
CA THR A 8 6.70 -3.65 -18.05
C THR A 8 6.03 -4.01 -16.73
N MET A 9 5.17 -3.11 -16.27
CA MET A 9 4.22 -3.33 -15.18
C MET A 9 2.93 -3.96 -15.72
N TYR A 10 3.07 -4.94 -16.62
CA TYR A 10 1.97 -5.74 -17.15
C TYR A 10 2.60 -7.04 -17.62
N PHE A 11 2.31 -8.14 -16.93
CA PHE A 11 2.54 -9.47 -17.50
C PHE A 11 1.48 -9.65 -18.60
N TYR A 12 1.79 -9.18 -19.81
CA TYR A 12 0.90 -9.24 -20.95
C TYR A 12 0.77 -10.72 -21.38
N ASN A 13 -0.44 -11.27 -21.38
CA ASN A 13 -0.74 -12.67 -21.76
C ASN A 13 -0.08 -13.77 -20.90
N GLU A 14 0.35 -13.47 -19.68
CA GLU A 14 0.76 -14.52 -18.75
C GLU A 14 -0.44 -14.84 -17.86
N GLY A 15 -1.05 -16.02 -18.06
CA GLY A 15 -1.93 -16.58 -17.03
C GLY A 15 -1.13 -16.63 -15.73
N ASP A 16 -1.59 -15.91 -14.73
CA ASP A 16 -0.86 -15.66 -13.51
C ASP A 16 -0.89 -16.90 -12.61
N GLN A 17 -0.09 -17.91 -12.93
CA GLN A 17 0.08 -19.14 -12.14
C GLN A 17 0.46 -18.93 -10.65
N TYR A 18 0.60 -17.67 -10.21
CA TYR A 18 0.90 -17.23 -8.86
C TYR A 18 -0.24 -16.46 -8.16
N PHE A 19 -1.34 -16.10 -8.84
CA PHE A 19 -2.53 -15.59 -8.15
C PHE A 19 -3.33 -16.77 -7.61
N GLY A 20 -3.00 -17.11 -6.36
CA GLY A 20 -3.66 -18.15 -5.58
C GLY A 20 -2.77 -19.37 -5.33
N PRO A 21 -2.09 -19.48 -4.17
CA PRO A 21 -1.62 -20.78 -3.68
C PRO A 21 -2.77 -21.77 -3.45
N ASP A 22 -4.02 -21.36 -3.64
CA ASP A 22 -5.24 -22.16 -3.55
C ASP A 22 -5.84 -22.56 -4.92
N GLY A 23 -5.24 -22.15 -6.04
CA GLY A 23 -5.72 -22.50 -7.38
C GLY A 23 -7.11 -21.93 -7.71
N THR A 24 -7.49 -20.83 -7.08
CA THR A 24 -8.79 -20.17 -7.29
C THR A 24 -8.62 -18.88 -8.09
N ASN A 25 -9.52 -18.59 -9.05
CA ASN A 25 -9.54 -17.38 -9.88
C ASN A 25 -9.88 -16.11 -9.07
N ASN A 26 -9.13 -15.84 -8.00
CA ASN A 26 -9.45 -14.90 -6.96
C ASN A 26 -8.23 -14.04 -6.58
N ALA A 27 -8.48 -12.86 -6.01
CA ALA A 27 -7.42 -12.06 -5.43
C ALA A 27 -6.66 -12.83 -4.31
N PRO A 28 -5.32 -12.81 -4.27
CA PRO A 28 -4.53 -13.44 -3.22
C PRO A 28 -4.93 -12.91 -1.85
N GLY A 29 -5.00 -13.82 -0.87
CA GLY A 29 -5.34 -13.43 0.49
C GLY A 29 -6.81 -13.04 0.72
N ASN A 30 -7.71 -13.39 -0.21
CA ASN A 30 -9.15 -13.18 -0.07
C ASN A 30 -9.74 -13.83 1.20
N THR A 31 -10.91 -13.37 1.62
CA THR A 31 -11.84 -14.14 2.46
C THR A 31 -13.24 -14.12 1.85
N ILE A 32 -14.09 -15.10 2.14
CA ILE A 32 -15.48 -15.18 1.62
C ILE A 32 -16.34 -13.97 2.02
N LEU A 33 -15.98 -13.28 3.09
CA LEU A 33 -16.61 -12.05 3.59
C LEU A 33 -16.07 -10.77 2.92
N SER A 34 -14.93 -10.85 2.23
CA SER A 34 -14.32 -9.76 1.47
C SER A 34 -14.50 -9.97 -0.03
N CYS A 35 -14.37 -8.91 -0.82
CA CYS A 35 -14.51 -8.92 -2.28
C CYS A 35 -13.40 -9.75 -2.97
N GLY A 36 -13.51 -11.08 -2.94
CA GLY A 36 -12.43 -11.96 -3.41
C GLY A 36 -12.80 -13.40 -3.69
N GLY A 37 -14.07 -13.78 -3.73
CA GLY A 37 -14.50 -15.06 -4.29
C GLY A 37 -14.72 -14.99 -5.81
N VAL A 38 -14.96 -16.12 -6.46
CA VAL A 38 -14.95 -16.23 -7.93
C VAL A 38 -15.99 -15.31 -8.59
N GLU A 39 -17.09 -15.06 -7.88
CA GLU A 39 -18.21 -14.22 -8.32
C GLU A 39 -18.18 -12.79 -7.74
N ASN A 40 -17.30 -12.52 -6.77
CA ASN A 40 -17.25 -11.25 -6.03
C ASN A 40 -15.83 -10.69 -5.84
N SER A 41 -14.88 -11.11 -6.67
CA SER A 41 -13.54 -10.51 -6.72
C SER A 41 -13.61 -9.16 -7.46
N CYS A 42 -12.94 -8.12 -6.96
CA CYS A 42 -12.87 -6.84 -7.68
C CYS A 42 -12.09 -6.96 -8.99
N HIS A 43 -11.14 -7.91 -9.05
CA HIS A 43 -10.42 -8.29 -10.24
C HIS A 43 -10.09 -9.80 -10.17
N GLN A 44 -10.27 -10.52 -11.28
CA GLN A 44 -9.67 -11.86 -11.46
C GLN A 44 -8.30 -11.75 -12.11
N ASN A 45 -8.08 -10.66 -12.85
CA ASN A 45 -6.86 -10.30 -13.56
C ASN A 45 -6.80 -8.76 -13.60
N LEU A 46 -5.59 -8.19 -13.49
CA LEU A 46 -5.38 -6.75 -13.63
C LEU A 46 -5.13 -6.31 -15.07
N SER A 47 -4.79 -7.22 -15.98
CA SER A 47 -4.54 -6.89 -17.39
C SER A 47 -5.79 -6.85 -18.26
N GLU A 48 -6.91 -7.44 -17.81
CA GLU A 48 -8.14 -7.55 -18.58
C GLU A 48 -9.32 -6.86 -17.87
N PRO A 49 -10.30 -6.30 -18.62
CA PRO A 49 -11.52 -5.73 -18.07
C PRO A 49 -12.29 -6.71 -17.18
N PHE A 50 -12.79 -6.24 -16.04
CA PHE A 50 -13.72 -6.98 -15.21
C PHE A 50 -15.04 -7.24 -15.98
N THR A 51 -15.44 -8.50 -16.05
CA THR A 51 -16.63 -8.98 -16.78
C THR A 51 -17.72 -9.59 -15.88
N GLY A 52 -17.50 -9.60 -14.56
CA GLY A 52 -18.45 -10.12 -13.58
C GLY A 52 -19.65 -9.18 -13.33
N PRO A 53 -20.61 -9.60 -12.49
CA PRO A 53 -21.73 -8.76 -12.11
C PRO A 53 -21.26 -7.52 -11.33
N ASP A 54 -21.90 -6.37 -11.58
CA ASP A 54 -21.64 -5.18 -10.77
C ASP A 54 -22.17 -5.38 -9.35
N MET A 55 -21.27 -5.38 -8.38
CA MET A 55 -21.57 -5.55 -6.96
C MET A 55 -21.99 -4.22 -6.28
N GLY A 56 -22.42 -3.24 -7.06
CA GLY A 56 -22.70 -1.87 -6.58
C GLY A 56 -21.44 -1.00 -6.45
N TYR A 57 -20.37 -1.38 -7.15
CA TYR A 57 -19.06 -0.72 -7.09
C TYR A 57 -18.60 -0.18 -8.46
N ASN A 58 -19.45 -0.26 -9.50
CA ASN A 58 -19.16 0.14 -10.88
C ASN A 58 -17.92 -0.57 -11.45
N LEU A 59 -17.78 -1.86 -11.17
CA LEU A 59 -16.65 -2.68 -11.62
C LEU A 59 -16.65 -3.03 -13.12
N PRO A 60 -17.78 -3.24 -13.81
CA PRO A 60 -17.77 -3.66 -15.21
C PRO A 60 -16.91 -2.75 -16.09
N GLY A 61 -15.96 -3.34 -16.80
CA GLY A 61 -15.04 -2.63 -17.69
C GLY A 61 -13.81 -2.01 -17.04
N LYS A 62 -13.68 -2.05 -15.70
CA LYS A 62 -12.46 -1.60 -14.99
C LYS A 62 -11.35 -2.65 -15.08
N TYR A 63 -10.10 -2.20 -15.18
CA TYR A 63 -8.88 -3.01 -15.21
C TYR A 63 -7.67 -2.18 -14.80
N GLY A 64 -6.51 -2.80 -14.71
CA GLY A 64 -5.28 -2.16 -14.26
C GLY A 64 -5.45 -1.54 -12.88
N CYS A 65 -4.99 -0.30 -12.72
CA CYS A 65 -5.16 0.45 -11.47
C CYS A 65 -6.62 0.61 -11.06
N GLU A 66 -7.55 0.73 -12.02
CA GLU A 66 -8.97 0.92 -11.72
C GLU A 66 -9.64 -0.34 -11.15
N GLY A 67 -9.05 -1.52 -11.35
CA GLY A 67 -9.55 -2.77 -10.77
C GLY A 67 -9.33 -2.88 -9.25
N CYS A 68 -8.31 -2.20 -8.73
CA CYS A 68 -8.02 -2.13 -7.29
C CYS A 68 -8.39 -0.77 -6.67
N HIS A 69 -8.37 0.29 -7.45
CA HIS A 69 -8.55 1.68 -7.00
C HIS A 69 -9.76 2.28 -7.72
N LEU A 70 -10.92 2.32 -7.07
CA LEU A 70 -12.17 2.59 -7.79
C LEU A 70 -12.37 4.06 -8.18
N ASN A 71 -11.70 5.00 -7.49
CA ASN A 71 -11.67 6.43 -7.82
C ASN A 71 -10.25 6.92 -8.09
N VAL A 72 -9.61 6.38 -9.13
CA VAL A 72 -8.25 6.79 -9.53
C VAL A 72 -8.19 8.29 -9.80
N ARG A 73 -7.40 9.03 -9.01
CA ARG A 73 -7.03 10.42 -9.28
C ARG A 73 -5.51 10.54 -9.17
N HIS A 74 -4.89 11.19 -10.17
CA HIS A 74 -3.44 11.18 -10.31
C HIS A 74 -2.69 11.97 -9.24
N HIS A 75 -3.30 13.05 -8.81
CA HIS A 75 -2.96 13.78 -7.61
C HIS A 75 -4.25 14.36 -7.04
N ALA A 76 -4.16 14.79 -5.79
CA ALA A 76 -5.03 15.84 -5.30
C ALA A 76 -5.03 17.02 -6.29
N ASN A 77 -6.19 17.52 -6.71
CA ASN A 77 -6.26 18.76 -7.50
C ASN A 77 -6.24 19.98 -6.59
N ASP A 78 -5.38 19.95 -5.56
CA ASP A 78 -5.23 20.98 -4.54
C ASP A 78 -3.87 21.70 -4.64
N HIS A 79 -2.93 21.18 -5.44
CA HIS A 79 -1.65 21.82 -5.72
C HIS A 79 -1.09 21.51 -7.14
N PRO A 80 -0.18 22.34 -7.68
CA PRO A 80 0.56 22.02 -8.91
C PRO A 80 1.33 20.69 -8.86
N ASN A 81 1.50 20.04 -10.01
CA ASN A 81 2.38 18.87 -10.15
C ASN A 81 3.79 19.19 -9.62
N GLY A 82 4.39 18.25 -8.89
CA GLY A 82 5.72 18.47 -8.31
C GLY A 82 5.72 19.15 -6.95
N GLN A 83 4.57 19.57 -6.44
CA GLN A 83 4.41 20.08 -5.07
C GLN A 83 3.91 18.96 -4.16
N GLY A 84 4.40 18.94 -2.92
CA GLY A 84 3.91 18.01 -1.91
C GLY A 84 2.73 18.58 -1.15
N GLY A 85 1.99 17.70 -0.47
CA GLY A 85 0.78 18.09 0.24
C GLY A 85 0.21 17.01 1.13
N LEU A 86 -0.53 17.45 2.14
CA LEU A 86 -1.35 16.59 2.98
C LEU A 86 -2.57 16.09 2.20
N VAL A 87 -2.79 14.78 2.19
CA VAL A 87 -3.98 14.15 1.60
C VAL A 87 -4.85 13.61 2.73
N THR A 88 -5.95 14.30 3.02
CA THR A 88 -6.79 14.00 4.21
C THR A 88 -8.28 13.87 3.92
N THR A 89 -8.72 14.25 2.72
CA THR A 89 -10.13 14.30 2.31
C THR A 89 -10.29 13.88 0.84
N ILE A 90 -11.49 13.42 0.46
CA ILE A 90 -11.80 12.95 -0.90
C ILE A 90 -11.60 14.03 -1.99
N ASP A 91 -11.76 15.31 -1.67
CA ASP A 91 -11.57 16.42 -2.62
C ASP A 91 -10.09 16.58 -3.00
N GLN A 92 -9.20 16.22 -2.09
CA GLN A 92 -7.77 16.05 -2.32
C GLN A 92 -7.46 14.68 -2.94
N GLY A 93 -8.46 13.90 -3.33
CA GLY A 93 -8.25 12.50 -3.69
C GLY A 93 -7.75 11.66 -2.51
N TRP A 94 -7.07 10.57 -2.81
CA TRP A 94 -6.51 9.67 -1.80
C TRP A 94 -5.03 9.50 -2.04
N TYR A 95 -4.30 9.31 -0.95
CA TYR A 95 -2.85 9.23 -0.96
C TYR A 95 -2.42 8.23 -2.03
N ARG A 96 -1.69 8.72 -3.03
CA ARG A 96 -1.06 7.92 -4.09
C ARG A 96 -2.00 6.89 -4.71
N PHE A 97 -3.18 7.34 -5.12
CA PHE A 97 -4.19 6.52 -5.80
C PHE A 97 -4.78 5.40 -4.95
N LEU A 98 -4.48 5.34 -3.64
CA LEU A 98 -5.04 4.34 -2.73
C LEU A 98 -6.45 4.74 -2.29
N SER A 99 -7.31 4.97 -3.28
CA SER A 99 -8.73 5.19 -3.09
C SER A 99 -9.42 3.87 -2.81
N GLY A 100 -10.10 3.82 -1.66
CA GLY A 100 -11.02 2.74 -1.30
C GLY A 100 -12.39 2.91 -1.95
N HIS A 101 -13.37 2.24 -1.36
CA HIS A 101 -14.77 2.36 -1.74
C HIS A 101 -15.35 3.71 -1.28
N TRP A 102 -16.28 4.27 -2.05
CA TRP A 102 -16.98 5.53 -1.74
C TRP A 102 -16.03 6.69 -1.41
N GLU A 103 -16.18 7.29 -0.23
CA GLU A 103 -15.42 8.43 0.27
C GLU A 103 -14.31 8.03 1.25
N TYR A 104 -13.73 6.84 1.06
CA TYR A 104 -12.63 6.35 1.88
C TYR A 104 -11.37 6.08 1.07
N GLY A 105 -10.23 6.16 1.73
CA GLY A 105 -8.93 5.80 1.20
C GLY A 105 -7.82 6.14 2.18
N VAL A 106 -6.58 6.00 1.72
CA VAL A 106 -5.41 6.21 2.57
C VAL A 106 -5.14 7.71 2.74
N LYS A 107 -4.88 8.12 3.97
CA LYS A 107 -4.38 9.46 4.30
C LYS A 107 -2.87 9.44 4.47
N GLY A 108 -2.25 10.56 4.16
CA GLY A 108 -0.80 10.68 4.24
C GLY A 108 -0.31 12.04 3.78
N TYR A 109 1.00 12.15 3.67
CA TYR A 109 1.67 13.26 3.00
C TYR A 109 2.28 12.75 1.69
N GLU A 110 1.87 13.32 0.56
CA GLU A 110 2.50 13.06 -0.73
C GLU A 110 3.65 14.05 -0.94
N HIS A 111 4.87 13.55 -1.17
CA HIS A 111 5.99 14.41 -1.52
C HIS A 111 5.98 14.70 -3.03
N GLY A 112 6.16 15.97 -3.39
CA GLY A 112 5.93 16.46 -4.75
C GLY A 112 6.83 15.83 -5.82
N LEU A 113 8.07 15.45 -5.48
CA LEU A 113 8.98 14.77 -6.41
C LEU A 113 8.82 13.25 -6.46
N TRP A 114 7.79 12.70 -5.82
CA TRP A 114 7.45 11.29 -5.88
C TRP A 114 8.61 10.34 -5.46
N GLU A 115 8.46 9.03 -5.69
CA GLU A 115 9.55 8.06 -5.69
C GLU A 115 10.53 8.23 -6.87
N ALA A 116 10.40 9.27 -7.70
CA ALA A 116 11.21 9.46 -8.91
C ALA A 116 12.72 9.55 -8.60
N GLY A 117 13.08 9.91 -7.37
CA GLY A 117 14.46 9.89 -6.87
C GLY A 117 14.76 8.76 -5.87
N GLN A 118 13.77 8.03 -5.37
CA GLN A 118 13.90 7.15 -4.20
C GLN A 118 14.92 6.02 -4.31
N PRO A 119 15.08 5.29 -5.43
CA PRO A 119 16.15 4.29 -5.54
C PRO A 119 17.57 4.89 -5.55
N SER A 120 17.71 6.21 -5.52
CA SER A 120 19.00 6.93 -5.46
C SER A 120 19.15 7.87 -4.26
N LEU A 121 18.15 7.97 -3.38
CA LEU A 121 18.27 8.80 -2.18
C LEU A 121 19.05 8.03 -1.11
N ALA A 122 20.10 8.65 -0.57
CA ALA A 122 20.82 8.11 0.56
C ALA A 122 19.95 8.17 1.84
N GLN A 123 20.17 7.21 2.74
CA GLN A 123 19.61 7.24 4.09
C GLN A 123 19.90 8.61 4.74
N GLY A 124 18.87 9.25 5.31
CA GLY A 124 18.99 10.60 5.90
C GLY A 124 18.59 11.78 5.00
N GLN A 125 18.10 11.55 3.77
CA GLN A 125 17.32 12.56 2.99
C GLN A 125 15.85 12.57 3.42
N ALA A 126 15.63 12.45 4.72
CA ALA A 126 14.46 11.87 5.34
C ALA A 126 13.23 12.80 5.43
N ASN A 127 13.26 14.00 4.87
CA ASN A 127 12.05 14.81 4.66
C ASN A 127 11.56 14.77 3.21
N ASN A 128 12.30 14.10 2.31
CA ASN A 128 11.98 13.96 0.90
C ASN A 128 11.31 12.60 0.61
N HIS A 129 10.37 12.19 1.45
CA HIS A 129 9.60 10.96 1.25
C HIS A 129 8.11 11.20 1.49
N ASN A 130 7.33 10.20 1.11
CA ASN A 130 5.94 10.18 1.46
C ASN A 130 5.74 9.66 2.88
N GLU A 131 4.78 10.22 3.59
CA GLU A 131 4.41 9.75 4.91
C GLU A 131 3.02 9.10 4.88
N TYR A 132 2.88 8.03 5.66
CA TYR A 132 1.71 7.15 5.61
C TYR A 132 1.04 7.14 6.99
N LEU A 133 -0.27 7.33 7.03
CA LEU A 133 -1.01 7.18 8.28
C LEU A 133 -1.11 5.69 8.65
N GLY A 134 -0.75 5.38 9.89
CA GLY A 134 -0.79 4.05 10.50
C GLY A 134 -1.62 4.01 11.79
N SER A 135 -2.04 2.81 12.20
CA SER A 135 -2.69 2.58 13.49
C SER A 135 -2.59 1.11 13.88
N ALA A 136 -2.46 0.82 15.17
CA ALA A 136 -2.55 -0.55 15.70
C ALA A 136 -3.96 -1.16 15.57
N SER A 137 -4.98 -0.34 15.35
CA SER A 137 -6.35 -0.81 15.08
C SER A 137 -6.49 -1.18 13.61
N GLY A 138 -6.13 -2.42 13.29
CA GLY A 138 -6.33 -3.03 11.98
C GLY A 138 -7.78 -2.86 11.52
N GLY A 139 -8.00 -1.88 10.65
CA GLY A 139 -9.33 -1.55 10.14
C GLY A 139 -9.78 -2.62 9.16
N LEU A 140 -10.60 -3.55 9.64
CA LEU A 140 -11.47 -4.33 8.76
C LEU A 140 -12.44 -3.36 8.09
N LEU A 141 -12.52 -3.43 6.75
CA LEU A 141 -13.49 -2.73 5.91
C LEU A 141 -13.27 -1.22 5.78
N ASN A 142 -12.19 -0.78 5.13
CA ASN A 142 -12.01 0.55 4.49
C ASN A 142 -12.38 1.83 5.28
N ALA A 143 -12.79 1.75 6.55
CA ALA A 143 -13.30 2.89 7.31
C ALA A 143 -12.19 3.63 8.06
N THR A 144 -11.08 2.94 8.33
CA THR A 144 -9.87 3.55 8.89
C THR A 144 -8.98 3.99 7.72
N PRO A 145 -8.58 5.27 7.65
CA PRO A 145 -7.84 5.81 6.51
C PRO A 145 -6.33 5.47 6.55
N THR A 146 -5.95 4.28 7.02
CA THR A 146 -4.55 3.84 7.09
C THR A 146 -4.21 2.94 5.91
N THR A 147 -2.92 2.94 5.54
CA THR A 147 -2.40 2.12 4.44
C THR A 147 -2.78 0.65 4.57
N THR A 148 -2.57 0.08 5.75
CA THR A 148 -2.82 -1.33 6.00
C THR A 148 -4.31 -1.64 6.06
N ALA A 149 -5.16 -0.77 6.63
CA ALA A 149 -6.62 -0.99 6.63
C ALA A 149 -7.18 -1.02 5.19
N PHE A 150 -6.64 -0.17 4.32
CA PHE A 150 -6.97 -0.18 2.89
C PHE A 150 -6.65 -1.55 2.24
N TYR A 151 -5.43 -2.07 2.42
CA TYR A 151 -5.08 -3.40 1.90
C TYR A 151 -5.88 -4.53 2.55
N GLY A 152 -6.21 -4.40 3.84
CA GLY A 152 -6.99 -5.38 4.60
C GLY A 152 -8.45 -5.46 4.15
N GLY A 153 -8.98 -4.42 3.50
CA GLY A 153 -10.31 -4.45 2.89
C GLY A 153 -10.43 -5.48 1.76
N CYS A 154 -9.34 -5.73 1.02
CA CYS A 154 -9.34 -6.61 -0.15
C CYS A 154 -8.51 -7.89 0.03
N HIS A 155 -7.41 -7.82 0.78
CA HIS A 155 -6.44 -8.91 0.96
C HIS A 155 -6.34 -9.40 2.42
N LEU A 156 -7.50 -9.51 3.07
CA LEU A 156 -7.64 -9.68 4.52
C LEU A 156 -6.83 -10.83 5.15
N LYS A 157 -6.64 -11.98 4.48
CA LYS A 157 -5.85 -13.09 5.06
C LYS A 157 -4.41 -12.69 5.34
N PHE A 158 -3.83 -11.78 4.55
CA PHE A 158 -2.47 -11.30 4.81
C PHE A 158 -2.39 -10.44 6.09
N HIS A 159 -3.50 -9.86 6.54
CA HIS A 159 -3.60 -9.13 7.81
C HIS A 159 -3.82 -10.04 9.01
N THR A 160 -4.20 -11.31 8.79
CA THR A 160 -4.30 -12.27 9.89
C THR A 160 -2.89 -12.75 10.23
N GLN A 161 -2.23 -12.04 11.13
CA GLN A 161 -0.83 -12.26 11.45
C GLN A 161 -0.60 -13.34 12.50
N LYS A 162 -1.61 -13.58 13.36
CA LYS A 162 -1.53 -14.55 14.44
C LYS A 162 -2.65 -15.58 14.36
N SER A 163 -2.33 -16.81 14.77
CA SER A 163 -3.29 -17.84 15.14
C SER A 163 -3.06 -18.21 16.59
N GLY A 164 -3.92 -17.73 17.49
CA GLY A 164 -3.65 -17.77 18.92
C GLY A 164 -2.44 -16.89 19.27
N VAL A 165 -1.41 -17.51 19.85
CA VAL A 165 -0.16 -16.82 20.22
C VAL A 165 0.92 -16.86 19.12
N SER A 166 0.76 -17.73 18.13
CA SER A 166 1.78 -17.96 17.11
C SER A 166 1.63 -16.97 15.96
N TRP A 167 2.75 -16.36 15.57
CA TRP A 167 2.84 -15.64 14.30
C TRP A 167 2.77 -16.63 13.15
N ILE A 168 1.87 -16.39 12.20
CA ILE A 168 1.68 -17.20 11.00
C ILE A 168 2.00 -16.41 9.72
N ARG A 169 2.17 -15.09 9.83
CA ARG A 169 2.56 -14.17 8.76
C ARG A 169 3.37 -13.02 9.36
N HIS A 170 4.09 -12.29 8.51
CA HIS A 170 4.81 -11.09 8.94
C HIS A 170 3.81 -10.04 9.49
N PRO A 171 4.15 -9.34 10.58
CA PRO A 171 3.29 -8.28 11.11
C PRO A 171 3.06 -7.13 10.10
N SER A 172 1.85 -6.57 10.14
CA SER A 172 1.43 -5.32 9.50
C SER A 172 0.55 -4.56 10.51
N ASP A 173 0.44 -3.23 10.47
CA ASP A 173 -0.17 -2.46 11.59
C ASP A 173 0.45 -2.75 12.97
N ALA A 174 1.69 -3.23 12.98
CA ALA A 174 2.38 -3.60 14.19
C ALA A 174 3.33 -2.49 14.58
N VAL A 175 3.18 -2.02 15.83
CA VAL A 175 4.13 -1.08 16.42
C VAL A 175 5.53 -1.70 16.36
N ILE A 176 6.48 -0.96 15.82
CA ILE A 176 7.89 -1.33 15.81
C ILE A 176 8.34 -1.35 17.27
N PRO A 177 8.82 -2.49 17.82
CA PRO A 177 9.16 -2.57 19.22
C PRO A 177 10.35 -1.66 19.59
N ASP A 178 10.26 -0.98 20.73
CA ASP A 178 11.31 -0.12 21.31
C ASP A 178 12.08 -0.83 22.45
N THR A 179 11.92 -2.14 22.58
CA THR A 179 12.53 -2.90 23.69
C THR A 179 14.04 -2.78 23.62
N ALA A 180 14.65 -2.14 24.63
CA ALA A 180 16.08 -1.85 24.66
C ALA A 180 16.92 -3.12 24.40
N GLY A 181 17.87 -3.01 23.45
CA GLY A 181 18.74 -4.11 23.04
C GLY A 181 18.10 -5.12 22.08
N SER A 182 16.84 -4.92 21.65
CA SER A 182 16.26 -5.66 20.53
C SER A 182 16.71 -5.08 19.19
N GLU A 183 16.69 -5.91 18.14
CA GLU A 183 17.05 -5.51 16.78
C GLU A 183 16.26 -4.30 16.27
N TYR A 184 14.99 -4.18 16.66
CA TYR A 184 14.08 -3.14 16.16
C TYR A 184 14.11 -1.84 16.98
N ALA A 185 14.68 -1.87 18.19
CA ALA A 185 14.82 -0.66 19.01
C ALA A 185 15.72 0.37 18.34
N ASP A 186 16.67 -0.05 17.50
CA ASP A 186 17.57 0.80 16.73
C ASP A 186 17.18 0.85 15.24
N THR A 187 15.88 0.76 14.91
CA THR A 187 15.40 0.90 13.52
C THR A 187 15.88 2.24 12.95
N GLY A 188 16.54 2.22 11.79
CA GLY A 188 17.21 3.41 11.22
C GLY A 188 18.59 3.71 11.82
N GLY A 189 19.16 2.78 12.59
CA GLY A 189 20.42 2.91 13.32
C GLY A 189 20.32 3.81 14.55
N SER A 190 21.47 4.17 15.14
CA SER A 190 21.54 5.00 16.36
C SER A 190 20.92 6.40 16.25
N SER A 191 20.60 6.86 15.04
CA SER A 191 19.97 8.15 14.76
C SER A 191 18.53 8.01 14.29
N HIS A 192 18.02 6.77 14.23
CA HIS A 192 16.70 6.40 13.73
C HIS A 192 16.33 7.06 12.39
N LEU A 193 17.29 7.22 11.49
CA LEU A 193 17.04 7.90 10.23
C LEU A 193 16.03 7.12 9.40
N TYR A 194 15.03 7.82 8.87
CA TYR A 194 14.05 7.21 7.98
C TYR A 194 14.73 6.64 6.73
N ASP A 195 14.37 5.41 6.37
CA ASP A 195 14.78 4.75 5.14
C ASP A 195 13.58 4.63 4.19
N PRO A 196 13.56 5.39 3.09
CA PRO A 196 12.48 5.29 2.13
C PRO A 196 12.39 3.96 1.36
N LEU A 197 13.44 3.14 1.36
CA LEU A 197 13.41 1.79 0.80
C LEU A 197 12.74 0.79 1.75
N SER A 198 12.61 1.13 3.03
CA SER A 198 11.87 0.38 4.03
C SER A 198 10.98 1.33 4.86
N PRO A 199 9.98 1.98 4.24
CA PRO A 199 9.20 3.03 4.87
C PRO A 199 8.32 2.49 6.00
N VAL A 200 8.06 3.32 6.99
CA VAL A 200 7.13 3.03 8.10
C VAL A 200 5.91 3.94 8.02
N ALA A 201 4.85 3.57 8.73
CA ALA A 201 3.69 4.43 8.93
C ALA A 201 3.76 5.12 10.29
N SER A 202 3.28 6.36 10.37
CA SER A 202 3.22 7.18 11.58
C SER A 202 1.79 7.22 12.13
N PRO A 203 1.56 7.30 13.46
CA PRO A 203 0.21 7.46 14.02
C PRO A 203 -0.46 8.78 13.62
N THR A 204 0.32 9.75 13.14
CA THR A 204 -0.12 11.07 12.71
C THR A 204 0.59 11.43 11.43
N VAL A 205 -0.04 12.25 10.60
CA VAL A 205 0.60 12.83 9.42
C VAL A 205 0.28 14.31 9.39
N ASP A 206 1.30 15.14 9.20
CA ASP A 206 1.16 16.58 9.10
C ASP A 206 1.76 17.15 7.80
N GLY A 207 1.89 18.47 7.70
CA GLY A 207 2.41 19.14 6.50
C GLY A 207 3.89 18.89 6.20
N THR A 208 4.60 18.14 7.05
CA THR A 208 6.04 17.87 6.93
C THR A 208 6.33 16.40 7.27
N PRO A 209 6.91 15.63 6.34
CA PRO A 209 7.32 14.25 6.63
C PRO A 209 8.38 14.15 7.73
N ASP A 210 8.20 13.16 8.60
CA ASP A 210 9.16 12.86 9.67
C ASP A 210 10.49 12.33 9.15
N GLY A 211 11.58 13.00 9.56
CA GLY A 211 12.96 12.64 9.22
C GLY A 211 13.49 11.35 9.87
N THR A 212 12.73 10.78 10.79
CA THR A 212 13.16 9.70 11.66
C THR A 212 12.04 8.73 11.92
N VAL A 213 12.40 7.48 12.21
CA VAL A 213 11.49 6.47 12.73
C VAL A 213 11.43 6.56 14.26
N THR A 214 10.26 6.39 14.84
CA THR A 214 10.04 6.35 16.28
C THR A 214 9.56 4.96 16.72
N PRO A 215 10.49 4.02 17.05
CA PRO A 215 10.11 2.76 17.69
C PRO A 215 9.23 3.00 18.92
N GLY A 216 8.31 2.07 19.20
CA GLY A 216 7.28 2.18 20.23
C GLY A 216 6.04 2.95 19.78
N THR A 217 6.11 3.62 18.63
CA THR A 217 5.03 4.46 18.09
C THR A 217 4.73 4.16 16.62
N ASP A 218 5.74 4.16 15.77
CA ASP A 218 5.60 3.92 14.33
C ASP A 218 5.28 2.45 14.03
N PHE A 219 4.67 2.22 12.88
CA PHE A 219 4.12 0.94 12.49
C PHE A 219 4.83 0.37 11.26
N VAL A 220 5.06 -0.94 11.30
CA VAL A 220 5.26 -1.73 10.09
C VAL A 220 3.93 -1.78 9.34
N MET A 221 3.95 -1.48 8.04
CA MET A 221 2.77 -1.53 7.17
C MET A 221 3.05 -2.40 5.94
N CYS A 222 2.02 -2.72 5.15
CA CYS A 222 2.19 -3.48 3.90
C CYS A 222 3.25 -2.86 2.97
N LEU A 223 3.24 -1.53 2.89
CA LEU A 223 4.18 -0.79 2.04
C LEU A 223 5.58 -0.67 2.60
N SER A 224 5.85 -1.18 3.81
CA SER A 224 7.23 -1.26 4.32
C SER A 224 8.09 -2.19 3.46
N CYS A 225 7.48 -3.24 2.87
CA CYS A 225 8.19 -4.17 1.99
C CYS A 225 7.69 -4.13 0.54
N HIS A 226 6.43 -3.75 0.30
CA HIS A 226 5.83 -3.74 -1.02
C HIS A 226 5.70 -2.33 -1.62
N ARG A 227 5.61 -2.26 -2.94
CA ARG A 227 5.23 -1.07 -3.71
C ARG A 227 3.77 -1.19 -4.17
N PRO A 228 2.98 -0.10 -4.10
CA PRO A 228 1.53 -0.17 -4.32
C PRO A 228 1.15 -0.48 -5.78
N HIS A 229 1.95 -0.03 -6.74
CA HIS A 229 1.57 -0.04 -8.16
C HIS A 229 2.39 -1.02 -9.00
N GLY A 230 3.66 -1.22 -8.64
CA GLY A 230 4.58 -2.02 -9.44
C GLY A 230 5.99 -1.97 -8.91
N SER A 231 6.76 -3.00 -9.22
CA SER A 231 8.17 -3.11 -8.91
C SER A 231 8.88 -3.96 -9.97
N PRO A 232 10.20 -3.77 -10.21
CA PRO A 232 11.00 -4.75 -10.93
C PRO A 232 11.18 -6.09 -10.20
N TYR A 233 10.74 -6.20 -8.94
CA TYR A 233 10.87 -7.41 -8.13
C TYR A 233 9.54 -8.18 -8.03
N PRO A 234 9.59 -9.53 -7.92
CA PRO A 234 8.41 -10.36 -7.69
C PRO A 234 7.58 -9.90 -6.49
N ASP A 235 6.29 -10.22 -6.49
CA ASP A 235 5.34 -9.89 -5.42
C ASP A 235 5.30 -8.40 -5.04
N LEU A 236 5.69 -7.54 -5.98
CA LEU A 236 5.75 -6.09 -5.80
C LEU A 236 6.70 -5.63 -4.68
N LEU A 237 7.74 -6.41 -4.35
CA LEU A 237 8.72 -6.03 -3.32
C LEU A 237 9.51 -4.76 -3.70
N ARG A 238 10.06 -4.01 -2.73
CA ARG A 238 10.69 -2.70 -2.97
C ARG A 238 12.03 -2.72 -3.69
#